data_AF-A0ABD7CZU1-F1
#
_entry.id   AF-A0ABD7CZU1-F1
#
_cell.length_a   1.000
_cell.length_b   1.000
_cell.length_c   1.000
_cell.angle_alpha   90.00
_cell.angle_beta   90.00
_cell.angle_gamma   90.00
#
_symmetry.space_group_name_H-M   'P 1'
#
loop_
_entity.id
_entity.type
_entity.pdbx_description
1 polymer ?
#
loop_
_entity_poly.entity_id
_entity_poly.type
_entity_poly.pdbx_seq_one_letter_code
_entity_poly.pdbx_strand_id
1 'polypeptide(L)'
;MENRFEGGCTLCSVQVAARGGFVQRSESGTWEVRCATCQYVDELAEADDFDPDEIVLPVAPPPGSAPILHLRVLGLNRSCWKCGGETTCIAGLYPARPARGYCGLFTTENARTMTLAVQLLERHGRVDLAAPVKSRYSKTMRERQLTNGCRHCDALQGNFPVQEEAFAQVVTASGPDGLDTLLVAECPALAWQEVVHDNSGGVIAV
;
A
#
# COMPACT_ATOMS: atom_id res chain seq x y z
N MET A 1 -14.20 23.90 14.55
CA MET A 1 -14.19 22.56 13.96
C MET A 1 -12.81 22.00 14.18
N GLU A 2 -12.71 20.85 14.83
CA GLU A 2 -11.42 20.19 15.06
C GLU A 2 -11.05 19.38 13.81
N ASN A 3 -9.79 19.43 13.40
CA ASN A 3 -9.32 18.61 12.29
C ASN A 3 -9.16 17.17 12.79
N ARG A 4 -10.13 16.30 12.48
CA ARG A 4 -10.09 14.88 12.87
C ARG A 4 -8.88 14.11 12.33
N PHE A 5 -8.19 14.64 11.33
CA PHE A 5 -6.98 14.07 10.74
C PHE A 5 -5.68 14.66 11.28
N GLU A 6 -5.76 15.57 12.26
CA GLU A 6 -4.57 16.07 12.93
C GLU A 6 -3.74 14.89 13.47
N GLY A 7 -2.50 14.78 12.99
CA GLY A 7 -1.58 13.70 13.34
C GLY A 7 -1.59 12.49 12.39
N GLY A 8 -2.54 12.37 11.46
CA GLY A 8 -2.55 11.32 10.43
C GLY A 8 -3.92 11.07 9.80
N CYS A 9 -3.95 10.92 8.46
CA CYS A 9 -5.13 10.48 7.74
C CYS A 9 -5.41 8.98 7.99
N THR A 10 -6.63 8.60 8.36
CA THR A 10 -7.01 7.19 8.58
C THR A 10 -6.76 6.32 7.34
N LEU A 11 -7.11 6.83 6.16
CA LEU A 11 -6.94 6.09 4.89
C LEU A 11 -5.47 5.95 4.45
N CYS A 12 -4.77 7.06 4.25
CA CYS A 12 -3.43 7.05 3.64
C CYS A 12 -2.27 7.21 4.65
N SER A 13 -2.56 7.41 5.94
CA SER A 13 -1.58 7.67 7.00
C SER A 13 -0.63 8.86 6.79
N VAL A 14 -0.87 9.70 5.77
CA VAL A 14 -0.14 10.96 5.60
C VAL A 14 -0.45 11.88 6.79
N GLN A 15 0.60 12.42 7.41
CA GLN A 15 0.45 13.34 8.54
C GLN A 15 -0.15 14.66 8.06
N VAL A 16 -1.18 15.14 8.78
CA VAL A 16 -1.86 16.41 8.53
C VAL A 16 -1.73 17.30 9.76
N ALA A 17 -1.40 18.58 9.57
CA ALA A 17 -1.31 19.57 10.64
C ALA A 17 -2.70 19.94 11.20
N ALA A 18 -2.76 20.50 12.40
CA ALA A 18 -3.99 20.98 13.06
C ALA A 18 -4.87 21.88 12.17
N ARG A 19 -4.22 22.69 11.33
CA ARG A 19 -4.87 23.62 10.37
C ARG A 19 -4.74 23.16 8.91
N GLY A 20 -4.28 21.95 8.67
CA GLY A 20 -4.25 21.31 7.35
C GLY A 20 -5.61 20.70 7.01
N GLY A 21 -5.79 20.29 5.75
CA GLY A 21 -7.08 19.79 5.26
C GLY A 21 -7.91 20.88 4.58
N PHE A 22 -9.00 20.47 3.92
CA PHE A 22 -10.02 21.38 3.41
C PHE A 22 -11.37 21.05 4.02
N VAL A 23 -12.27 22.03 4.01
CA VAL A 23 -13.59 21.91 4.62
C VAL A 23 -14.61 21.60 3.51
N GLN A 24 -15.38 20.53 3.69
CA GLN A 24 -16.44 20.13 2.77
C GLN A 24 -17.73 19.83 3.54
N ARG A 25 -18.88 19.98 2.88
CA ARG A 25 -20.15 19.46 3.40
C ARG A 25 -20.26 17.98 3.10
N SER A 26 -20.50 17.16 4.12
CA SER A 26 -20.89 15.76 3.97
C SER A 26 -22.30 15.66 3.35
N GLU A 27 -22.68 14.45 2.94
CA GLU A 27 -24.02 14.15 2.44
C GLU A 27 -25.12 14.45 3.47
N SER A 28 -24.82 14.25 4.76
CA SER A 28 -25.70 14.61 5.88
C SER A 28 -25.83 16.12 6.12
N GLY A 29 -25.14 16.95 5.33
CA GLY A 29 -25.16 18.41 5.43
C GLY A 29 -24.28 18.99 6.54
N THR A 30 -23.58 18.15 7.29
CA THR A 30 -22.61 18.56 8.32
C THR A 30 -21.30 19.00 7.66
N TRP A 31 -20.65 20.01 8.24
CA TRP A 31 -19.32 20.41 7.80
C TRP A 31 -18.28 19.48 8.42
N GLU A 32 -17.33 19.04 7.61
CA GLU A 32 -16.21 18.22 8.06
C GLU A 32 -14.89 18.69 7.43
N VAL A 33 -13.77 18.41 8.12
CA VAL A 33 -12.43 18.57 7.56
C VAL A 33 -12.05 17.26 6.89
N ARG A 34 -11.55 17.32 5.65
CA ARG A 34 -11.00 16.20 4.87
C ARG A 34 -9.48 16.29 4.77
N CYS A 35 -8.82 15.13 4.68
CA CYS A 35 -7.38 15.07 4.42
C CYS A 35 -7.08 15.80 3.11
N ALA A 36 -6.17 16.79 3.15
CA ALA A 36 -5.86 17.58 1.97
C ALA A 36 -5.22 16.73 0.87
N THR A 37 -4.46 15.70 1.27
CA THR A 37 -3.70 14.90 0.33
C THR A 37 -4.62 13.97 -0.46
N CYS A 38 -5.30 13.02 0.19
CA CYS A 38 -6.10 12.01 -0.51
C CYS A 38 -7.43 12.54 -1.02
N GLN A 39 -7.91 13.68 -0.50
CA GLN A 39 -9.21 14.31 -0.82
C GLN A 39 -10.45 13.42 -0.61
N TYR A 40 -10.23 12.13 -0.39
CA TYR A 40 -11.20 11.07 -0.27
C TYR A 40 -11.19 10.61 1.18
N VAL A 41 -12.11 11.15 1.96
CA VAL A 41 -12.58 10.46 3.14
C VAL A 41 -14.09 10.59 3.13
N ASP A 42 -14.72 9.75 2.31
CA ASP A 42 -16.06 9.32 2.62
C ASP A 42 -15.99 7.87 3.05
N GLU A 43 -15.99 7.66 4.38
CA GLU A 43 -16.06 6.32 4.98
C GLU A 43 -17.46 5.70 4.80
N LEU A 44 -18.41 6.44 4.19
CA LEU A 44 -19.82 6.08 4.01
C LEU A 44 -20.28 6.06 2.54
N ALA A 45 -19.45 6.46 1.58
CA ALA A 45 -19.83 6.38 0.16
C ALA A 45 -20.04 4.93 -0.25
N GLU A 46 -21.18 4.62 -0.88
CA GLU A 46 -21.40 3.30 -1.44
C GLU A 46 -20.44 3.09 -2.63
N ALA A 47 -20.13 1.84 -2.95
CA ALA A 47 -19.17 1.52 -4.03
C ALA A 47 -19.55 2.11 -5.39
N ASP A 48 -20.83 2.45 -5.58
CA ASP A 48 -21.39 3.04 -6.80
C ASP A 48 -21.36 4.59 -6.82
N ASP A 49 -21.08 5.25 -5.68
CA ASP A 49 -20.90 6.72 -5.58
C ASP A 49 -19.48 7.15 -5.97
N PHE A 50 -18.62 6.19 -6.29
CA PHE A 50 -17.21 6.38 -6.55
C PHE A 50 -16.86 6.06 -7.98
N ASP A 51 -16.56 7.09 -8.78
CA ASP A 51 -15.81 6.92 -10.02
C ASP A 51 -14.31 7.09 -9.72
N PRO A 52 -13.55 6.01 -9.51
CA PRO A 52 -12.11 6.10 -9.27
C PRO A 52 -11.35 6.71 -10.45
N ASP A 53 -11.90 6.65 -11.67
CA ASP A 53 -11.27 7.20 -12.86
C ASP A 53 -11.40 8.74 -12.91
N GLU A 54 -12.28 9.32 -12.10
CA GLU A 54 -12.44 10.79 -11.96
C GLU A 54 -11.64 11.40 -10.78
N ILE A 55 -10.93 10.59 -9.97
CA ILE A 55 -10.09 11.14 -8.90
C ILE A 55 -8.87 11.86 -9.49
N VAL A 56 -8.87 13.18 -9.37
CA VAL A 56 -7.70 14.00 -9.70
C VAL A 56 -6.80 14.13 -8.47
N LEU A 57 -5.72 13.33 -8.44
CA LEU A 57 -4.68 13.48 -7.41
C LEU A 57 -3.98 14.84 -7.53
N PRO A 58 -3.63 15.48 -6.41
CA PRO A 58 -2.93 16.76 -6.46
C PRO A 58 -1.51 16.58 -7.01
N VAL A 59 -1.06 17.54 -7.82
CA VAL A 59 0.31 17.53 -8.42
C VAL A 59 1.43 17.87 -7.43
N ALA A 60 1.07 18.37 -6.24
CA ALA A 60 1.97 18.64 -5.13
C ALA A 60 1.24 18.36 -3.81
N PRO A 61 1.94 17.90 -2.75
CA PRO A 61 1.35 17.80 -1.42
C PRO A 61 0.76 19.17 -1.00
N PRO A 62 -0.52 19.24 -0.63
CA PRO A 62 -1.13 20.52 -0.25
C PRO A 62 -0.51 21.09 1.03
N PRO A 63 -0.63 22.41 1.27
CA PRO A 63 -0.18 23.03 2.51
C PRO A 63 -0.77 22.33 3.74
N GLY A 64 0.10 21.99 4.70
CA GLY A 64 -0.29 21.31 5.93
C GLY A 64 -0.31 19.78 5.85
N SER A 65 0.01 19.18 4.70
CA SER A 65 0.28 17.75 4.56
C SER A 65 1.78 17.46 4.52
N ALA A 66 2.20 16.37 5.17
CA ALA A 66 3.59 15.92 5.07
C ALA A 66 3.91 15.47 3.63
N PRO A 67 5.01 15.95 3.02
CA PRO A 67 5.38 15.58 1.66
C PRO A 67 5.99 14.17 1.55
N ILE A 68 6.44 13.64 2.68
CA ILE A 68 7.09 12.34 2.82
C ILE A 68 6.43 11.59 3.98
N LEU A 69 6.20 10.30 3.80
CA LEU A 69 5.85 9.35 4.86
C LEU A 69 6.83 8.19 4.86
N HIS A 70 6.81 7.39 5.93
CA HIS A 70 7.63 6.19 6.02
C HIS A 70 6.75 4.96 5.79
N LEU A 71 7.14 4.11 4.85
CA LEU A 71 6.48 2.84 4.56
C LEU A 71 7.38 1.68 4.98
N ARG A 72 6.77 0.64 5.57
CA ARG A 72 7.33 -0.69 5.72
C ARG A 72 7.14 -1.42 4.40
N VAL A 73 8.23 -1.91 3.81
CA VAL A 73 8.17 -2.95 2.79
C VAL A 73 8.13 -4.29 3.51
N LEU A 74 7.02 -5.00 3.40
CA LEU A 74 6.79 -6.27 4.09
C LEU A 74 7.14 -7.45 3.20
N GLY A 75 7.72 -8.47 3.81
CA GLY A 75 8.15 -9.71 3.18
C GLY A 75 7.51 -10.93 3.81
N LEU A 76 7.40 -11.97 3.00
CA LEU A 76 6.98 -13.31 3.41
C LEU A 76 8.09 -14.29 3.06
N ASN A 77 8.68 -14.91 4.08
CA ASN A 77 9.60 -16.02 3.90
C ASN A 77 8.83 -17.33 3.70
N ARG A 78 9.16 -18.08 2.65
CA ARG A 78 8.53 -19.36 2.32
C ARG A 78 9.49 -20.29 1.59
N SER A 79 9.24 -21.59 1.68
CA SER A 79 9.96 -22.57 0.87
C SER A 79 9.45 -22.57 -0.58
N CYS A 80 10.36 -22.53 -1.55
CA CYS A 80 10.00 -22.56 -2.96
C CYS A 80 9.37 -23.91 -3.34
N TRP A 81 8.16 -23.89 -3.93
CA TRP A 81 7.46 -25.10 -4.37
C TRP A 81 8.26 -25.96 -5.39
N LYS A 82 9.20 -25.36 -6.13
CA LYS A 82 9.98 -26.07 -7.16
C LYS A 82 11.30 -26.64 -6.64
N CYS A 83 12.09 -25.84 -5.94
CA CYS A 83 13.44 -26.24 -5.52
C CYS A 83 13.59 -26.46 -4.00
N GLY A 84 12.55 -26.21 -3.21
CA GLY A 84 12.55 -26.32 -1.75
C GLY A 84 13.37 -25.25 -1.02
N GLY A 85 14.13 -24.41 -1.74
CA GLY A 85 14.96 -23.38 -1.13
C GLY A 85 14.14 -22.23 -0.55
N GLU A 86 14.52 -21.76 0.63
CA GLU A 86 13.92 -20.62 1.31
C GLU A 86 14.05 -19.34 0.48
N THR A 87 12.91 -18.69 0.22
CA THR A 87 12.85 -17.46 -0.57
C THR A 87 11.98 -16.42 0.12
N THR A 88 12.44 -15.18 0.12
CA THR A 88 11.66 -14.04 0.58
C THR A 88 10.88 -13.48 -0.61
N CYS A 89 9.56 -13.40 -0.48
CA CYS A 89 8.68 -12.70 -1.42
C CYS A 89 8.30 -11.33 -0.84
N ILE A 90 8.15 -10.33 -1.69
CA ILE A 90 7.54 -9.06 -1.28
C ILE A 90 6.05 -9.32 -1.11
N ALA A 91 5.50 -9.01 0.07
CA ALA A 91 4.11 -9.25 0.42
C ALA A 91 3.25 -7.99 0.27
N GLY A 92 3.80 -6.82 0.63
CA GLY A 92 3.04 -5.58 0.57
C GLY A 92 3.75 -4.36 1.16
N LEU A 93 2.99 -3.27 1.25
CA LEU A 93 3.38 -1.99 1.84
C LEU A 93 2.41 -1.64 2.98
N TYR A 94 2.97 -1.15 4.08
CA TYR A 94 2.21 -0.70 5.23
C TYR A 94 2.83 0.57 5.83
N PRO A 95 2.07 1.59 6.24
CA PRO A 95 2.62 2.76 6.90
C PRO A 95 3.42 2.39 8.16
N ALA A 96 4.64 2.91 8.31
CA ALA A 96 5.46 2.65 9.48
C ALA A 96 4.89 3.28 10.77
N ARG A 97 4.03 4.28 10.62
CA ARG A 97 3.24 4.91 11.68
C ARG A 97 1.80 5.06 11.15
N PRO A 98 0.97 4.02 11.26
CA PRO A 98 -0.42 4.12 10.82
C PRO A 98 -1.16 5.18 11.66
N ALA A 99 -2.05 5.93 11.01
CA ALA A 99 -2.96 6.82 11.73
C ALA A 99 -3.91 6.01 12.63
N ARG A 100 -4.52 6.66 13.62
CA ARG A 100 -5.51 6.00 14.48
C ARG A 100 -6.71 5.55 13.65
N GLY A 101 -7.14 4.30 13.82
CA GLY A 101 -8.27 3.72 13.08
C GLY A 101 -7.82 2.67 12.08
N TYR A 102 -8.61 2.48 11.04
CA TYR A 102 -8.36 1.48 9.99
C TYR A 102 -7.18 1.89 9.11
N CYS A 103 -6.20 1.01 8.93
CA CYS A 103 -5.16 1.18 7.92
C CYS A 103 -4.93 -0.15 7.20
N GLY A 104 -5.24 -0.19 5.90
CA GLY A 104 -5.06 -1.38 5.09
C GLY A 104 -3.59 -1.74 4.88
N LEU A 105 -3.30 -3.04 4.83
CA LEU A 105 -2.08 -3.58 4.23
C LEU A 105 -2.29 -3.69 2.73
N PHE A 106 -1.53 -2.91 1.95
CA PHE A 106 -1.59 -2.94 0.50
C PHE A 106 -0.66 -4.03 0.00
N THR A 107 -1.19 -5.05 -0.67
CA THR A 107 -0.46 -6.25 -1.09
C THR A 107 0.11 -6.09 -2.50
N THR A 108 1.08 -6.93 -2.83
CA THR A 108 1.67 -6.95 -4.18
C THR A 108 0.83 -7.67 -5.23
N GLU A 109 -0.39 -8.12 -4.92
CA GLU A 109 -1.35 -8.50 -5.97
C GLU A 109 -1.66 -7.29 -6.86
N ASN A 110 -1.77 -6.11 -6.23
CA ASN A 110 -1.83 -4.84 -6.91
C ASN A 110 -0.47 -4.50 -7.58
N ALA A 111 -0.51 -4.20 -8.88
CA ALA A 111 0.67 -3.93 -9.68
C ALA A 111 1.40 -2.62 -9.29
N ARG A 112 0.66 -1.58 -8.87
CA ARG A 112 1.25 -0.33 -8.37
C ARG A 112 1.94 -0.54 -7.03
N THR A 113 1.34 -1.30 -6.12
CA THR A 113 1.97 -1.68 -4.85
C THR A 113 3.28 -2.42 -5.09
N MET A 114 3.28 -3.43 -5.98
CA MET A 114 4.50 -4.17 -6.34
C MET A 114 5.57 -3.24 -6.92
N THR A 115 5.18 -2.36 -7.85
CA THR A 115 6.10 -1.41 -8.49
C THR A 115 6.71 -0.46 -7.47
N LEU A 116 5.91 0.13 -6.59
CA LEU A 116 6.39 1.03 -5.55
C LEU A 116 7.31 0.29 -4.55
N ALA A 117 6.96 -0.92 -4.14
CA ALA A 117 7.80 -1.72 -3.24
C ALA A 117 9.18 -2.02 -3.84
N VAL A 118 9.23 -2.41 -5.11
CA VAL A 118 10.50 -2.63 -5.84
C VAL A 118 11.31 -1.34 -5.91
N GLN A 119 10.70 -0.22 -6.28
CA GLN A 119 11.38 1.08 -6.35
C GLN A 119 11.96 1.51 -4.99
N LEU A 120 11.21 1.30 -3.90
CA LEU A 120 11.68 1.60 -2.55
C LEU A 120 12.88 0.72 -2.17
N LEU A 121 12.84 -0.59 -2.46
CA LEU A 121 13.97 -1.49 -2.20
C LEU A 121 15.21 -1.07 -2.99
N GLU A 122 15.07 -0.82 -4.30
CA GLU A 122 16.18 -0.44 -5.18
C GLU A 122 16.80 0.89 -4.77
N ARG A 123 15.98 1.92 -4.52
CA ARG A 123 16.45 3.25 -4.08
C ARG A 123 17.25 3.18 -2.78
N HIS A 124 16.91 2.26 -1.89
CA HIS A 124 17.58 2.06 -0.61
C HIS A 124 18.65 0.94 -0.65
N GLY A 125 19.11 0.54 -1.84
CA GLY A 125 20.23 -0.38 -2.01
C GLY A 125 19.93 -1.86 -1.71
N ARG A 126 18.65 -2.22 -1.55
CA ARG A 126 18.17 -3.60 -1.32
C ARG A 126 17.84 -4.31 -2.62
N VAL A 127 18.73 -4.16 -3.61
CA VAL A 127 18.58 -4.77 -4.95
C VAL A 127 18.55 -6.30 -4.85
N ASP A 128 19.18 -6.88 -3.83
CA ASP A 128 19.14 -8.31 -3.54
C ASP A 128 17.71 -8.84 -3.28
N LEU A 129 16.86 -8.03 -2.64
CA LEU A 129 15.46 -8.36 -2.37
C LEU A 129 14.56 -8.10 -3.58
N ALA A 130 14.89 -7.12 -4.40
CA ALA A 130 14.14 -6.78 -5.61
C ALA A 130 14.47 -7.70 -6.80
N ALA A 131 15.70 -8.20 -6.90
CA ALA A 131 16.19 -8.99 -8.04
C ALA A 131 15.35 -10.23 -8.41
N PRO A 132 14.73 -10.96 -7.45
CA PRO A 132 13.84 -12.07 -7.77
C PRO A 132 12.49 -11.65 -8.37
N VAL A 133 12.09 -10.37 -8.22
CA VAL A 133 10.88 -9.83 -8.83
C VAL A 133 11.14 -9.51 -10.29
N LYS A 134 10.39 -10.13 -11.20
CA LYS A 134 10.63 -9.97 -12.63
C LYS A 134 9.33 -9.80 -13.40
N SER A 135 9.41 -9.09 -14.53
CA SER A 135 8.29 -9.00 -15.47
C SER A 135 8.02 -10.37 -16.10
N ARG A 136 6.79 -10.85 -15.97
CA ARG A 136 6.33 -12.15 -16.47
C ARG A 136 4.93 -12.03 -17.04
N TYR A 137 4.65 -12.78 -18.11
CA TYR A 137 3.32 -12.82 -18.70
C TYR A 137 2.41 -13.73 -17.87
N SER A 138 1.32 -13.17 -17.34
CA SER A 138 0.25 -13.89 -16.68
C SER A 138 -0.74 -14.38 -17.73
N LYS A 139 -0.92 -15.70 -17.86
CA LYS A 139 -1.95 -16.26 -18.75
C LYS A 139 -3.37 -15.92 -18.28
N THR A 140 -3.57 -15.82 -16.97
CA THR A 140 -4.85 -15.51 -16.35
C THR A 140 -5.25 -14.07 -16.61
N MET A 141 -4.33 -13.12 -16.35
CA MET A 141 -4.60 -11.69 -16.56
C MET A 141 -4.37 -11.23 -18.01
N ARG A 142 -3.76 -12.08 -18.85
CA ARG A 142 -3.38 -11.79 -20.25
C ARG A 142 -2.48 -10.58 -20.44
N GLU A 143 -1.67 -10.27 -19.43
CA GLU A 143 -0.75 -9.13 -19.44
C GLU A 143 0.58 -9.47 -18.76
N ARG A 144 1.57 -8.59 -18.94
CA ARG A 144 2.86 -8.69 -18.25
C ARG A 144 2.80 -7.91 -16.94
N GLN A 145 3.10 -8.59 -15.85
CA GLN A 145 3.16 -7.99 -14.52
C GLN A 145 4.48 -8.32 -13.84
N LEU A 146 4.87 -7.48 -12.89
CA LEU A 146 5.93 -7.82 -11.95
C LEU A 146 5.44 -8.93 -11.02
N THR A 147 6.24 -9.97 -10.85
CA THR A 147 5.85 -11.10 -10.00
C THR A 147 7.02 -11.60 -9.17
N ASN A 148 6.71 -11.99 -7.93
CA ASN A 148 7.65 -12.66 -7.03
C ASN A 148 8.22 -13.93 -7.67
N GLY A 149 9.55 -14.07 -7.60
CA GLY A 149 10.31 -15.24 -8.04
C GLY A 149 11.14 -15.83 -6.91
N CYS A 150 11.50 -17.10 -7.04
CA CYS A 150 12.43 -17.73 -6.13
C CYS A 150 13.86 -17.20 -6.36
N ARG A 151 14.53 -16.76 -5.29
CA ARG A 151 15.92 -16.28 -5.36
C ARG A 151 16.95 -17.33 -5.82
N HIS A 152 16.60 -18.62 -5.76
CA HIS A 152 17.51 -19.73 -6.06
C HIS A 152 17.31 -20.30 -7.47
N CYS A 153 16.06 -20.48 -7.90
CA CYS A 153 15.74 -21.18 -9.15
C CYS A 153 14.84 -20.38 -10.11
N ASP A 154 14.56 -19.11 -9.78
CA ASP A 154 13.69 -18.22 -10.56
C ASP A 154 12.25 -18.71 -10.78
N ALA A 155 11.84 -19.78 -10.09
CA ALA A 155 10.47 -20.28 -10.16
C ALA A 155 9.49 -19.20 -9.67
N LEU A 156 8.45 -18.99 -10.47
CA LEU A 156 7.36 -18.07 -10.14
C LEU A 156 6.74 -18.46 -8.80
N GLN A 157 6.75 -17.56 -7.83
CA GLN A 157 5.98 -17.74 -6.59
C GLN A 157 4.54 -17.24 -6.77
N GLY A 158 4.34 -16.28 -7.69
CA GLY A 158 3.04 -15.66 -7.93
C GLY A 158 2.74 -14.57 -6.91
N ASN A 159 1.93 -13.58 -7.27
CA ASN A 159 1.50 -12.54 -6.32
C ASN A 159 0.28 -13.01 -5.51
N PHE A 160 -0.68 -13.68 -6.15
CA PHE A 160 -1.84 -14.25 -5.48
C PHE A 160 -1.49 -15.29 -4.39
N PRO A 161 -0.65 -16.32 -4.64
CA PRO A 161 -0.27 -17.27 -3.59
C PRO A 161 0.58 -16.65 -2.47
N VAL A 162 1.24 -15.52 -2.73
CA VAL A 162 1.95 -14.76 -1.69
C VAL A 162 0.96 -13.96 -0.85
N GLN A 163 -0.05 -13.36 -1.48
CA GLN A 163 -1.13 -12.65 -0.77
C GLN A 163 -1.93 -13.58 0.14
N GLU A 164 -2.36 -14.76 -0.33
CA GLU A 164 -3.16 -15.66 0.50
C GLU A 164 -2.42 -16.10 1.77
N GLU A 165 -1.14 -16.43 1.62
CA GLU A 165 -0.30 -16.80 2.76
C GLU A 165 0.00 -15.60 3.67
N ALA A 166 0.24 -14.41 3.08
CA ALA A 166 0.41 -13.18 3.86
C ALA A 166 -0.85 -12.84 4.67
N PHE A 167 -2.04 -13.00 4.09
CA PHE A 167 -3.31 -12.82 4.80
C PHE A 167 -3.43 -13.77 5.99
N ALA A 168 -3.11 -15.04 5.81
CA ALA A 168 -3.13 -16.02 6.89
C ALA A 168 -2.16 -15.62 8.04
N GLN A 169 -0.97 -15.13 7.71
CA GLN A 169 -0.01 -14.65 8.72
C GLN A 169 -0.52 -13.40 9.46
N VAL A 170 -1.09 -12.44 8.73
CA VAL A 170 -1.64 -11.20 9.31
C VAL A 170 -2.81 -11.49 10.26
N VAL A 171 -3.73 -12.36 9.85
CA VAL A 171 -4.84 -12.81 10.71
C VAL A 171 -4.31 -13.53 11.95
N THR A 172 -3.37 -14.46 11.78
CA THR A 172 -2.79 -15.22 12.89
C THR A 172 -2.09 -14.31 13.90
N ALA A 173 -1.35 -13.31 13.42
CA ALA A 173 -0.63 -12.35 14.26
C ALA A 173 -1.51 -11.20 14.76
N SER A 174 -2.78 -11.11 14.35
CA SER A 174 -3.67 -9.97 14.61
C SER A 174 -3.05 -8.63 14.17
N GLY A 175 -2.34 -8.61 13.04
CA GLY A 175 -1.62 -7.42 12.61
C GLY A 175 -0.59 -7.65 11.50
N PRO A 176 -0.01 -6.57 10.94
CA PRO A 176 0.99 -6.66 9.88
C PRO A 176 2.33 -7.24 10.39
N ASP A 177 2.49 -7.39 11.70
CA ASP A 177 3.70 -7.90 12.35
C ASP A 177 3.86 -9.42 12.23
N GLY A 178 2.88 -10.12 11.66
CA GLY A 178 3.05 -11.49 11.16
C GLY A 178 3.94 -11.59 9.92
N LEU A 179 4.29 -10.45 9.31
CA LEU A 179 5.19 -10.35 8.15
C LEU A 179 6.51 -9.68 8.53
N ASP A 180 7.57 -10.04 7.83
CA ASP A 180 8.90 -9.49 8.05
C ASP A 180 9.00 -8.07 7.49
N THR A 181 9.47 -7.12 8.29
CA THR A 181 9.80 -5.79 7.75
C THR A 181 11.15 -5.85 7.07
N LEU A 182 11.15 -5.85 5.73
CA LEU A 182 12.36 -5.89 4.92
C LEU A 182 13.11 -4.55 4.93
N LEU A 183 12.35 -3.46 4.96
CA LEU A 183 12.85 -2.09 4.89
C LEU A 183 11.79 -1.14 5.46
N VAL A 184 12.23 -0.08 6.15
CA VAL A 184 11.43 1.14 6.36
C VAL A 184 12.02 2.23 5.48
N ALA A 185 11.23 2.75 4.55
CA ALA A 185 11.70 3.69 3.52
C ALA A 185 10.90 4.98 3.52
N GLU A 186 11.57 6.08 3.21
CA GLU A 186 10.93 7.34 2.88
C GLU A 186 10.21 7.21 1.53
N CYS A 187 8.93 7.56 1.52
CA CYS A 187 8.07 7.52 0.36
C CYS A 187 7.45 8.91 0.14
N PRO A 188 7.53 9.48 -1.08
CA PRO A 188 6.74 10.64 -1.46
C PRO A 188 5.24 10.38 -1.24
N ALA A 189 4.55 11.32 -0.60
CA ALA A 189 3.13 11.18 -0.31
C ALA A 189 2.31 10.91 -1.58
N LEU A 190 2.60 11.61 -2.68
CA LEU A 190 1.90 11.41 -3.95
C LEU A 190 2.09 10.00 -4.53
N ALA A 191 3.30 9.44 -4.45
CA ALA A 191 3.56 8.08 -4.92
C ALA A 191 2.81 7.04 -4.09
N TRP A 192 2.67 7.26 -2.79
CA TRP A 192 1.85 6.41 -1.94
C TRP A 192 0.36 6.52 -2.26
N GLN A 193 -0.12 7.72 -2.57
CA GLN A 193 -1.51 7.93 -2.94
C GLN A 193 -1.91 7.21 -4.22
N GLU A 194 -1.02 7.15 -5.21
CA GLU A 194 -1.28 6.34 -6.41
C GLU A 194 -1.56 4.88 -6.08
N VAL A 195 -1.01 4.34 -4.98
CA VAL A 195 -1.32 3.00 -4.49
C VAL A 195 -2.63 2.99 -3.71
N VAL A 196 -2.82 3.96 -2.80
CA VAL A 196 -4.03 4.03 -1.95
C VAL A 196 -5.31 4.19 -2.75
N HIS A 197 -5.26 4.90 -3.88
CA HIS A 197 -6.41 5.17 -4.74
C HIS A 197 -6.55 4.17 -5.89
N ASP A 198 -5.70 3.14 -5.96
CA ASP A 198 -5.80 2.12 -6.99
C ASP A 198 -6.83 1.04 -6.59
N ASN A 199 -7.96 1.03 -7.30
CA ASN A 199 -9.06 0.11 -7.06
C ASN A 199 -8.86 -1.29 -7.65
N SER A 200 -7.69 -1.60 -8.21
CA SER A 200 -7.43 -2.93 -8.77
C SER A 200 -7.30 -4.06 -7.72
N GLY A 201 -7.57 -3.78 -6.45
CA GLY A 201 -7.63 -4.74 -5.35
C GLY A 201 -6.34 -4.80 -4.53
N GLY A 202 -6.14 -5.91 -3.81
CA GLY A 202 -4.93 -6.14 -3.02
C GLY A 202 -4.84 -5.31 -1.74
N VAL A 203 -5.93 -5.19 -0.98
CA VAL A 203 -5.91 -4.55 0.36
C VAL A 203 -6.43 -5.53 1.40
N ILE A 204 -5.62 -5.80 2.41
CA ILE A 204 -6.00 -6.58 3.59
C ILE A 204 -6.38 -5.60 4.68
N ALA A 205 -7.59 -5.75 5.21
CA ALA A 205 -8.05 -5.06 6.41
C ALA A 205 -7.25 -5.54 7.63
N VAL A 206 -6.63 -4.62 8.36
CA VAL A 206 -5.82 -4.92 9.56
C VAL A 206 -6.30 -4.12 10.76
#